data_AF-A0AA88TUW4-F1
#
_entry.id   AF-A0AA88TUW4-F1
#
_cell.length_a   1.000
_cell.length_b   1.000
_cell.length_c   1.000
_cell.angle_alpha   90.00
_cell.angle_beta   90.00
_cell.angle_gamma   90.00
#
_symmetry.space_group_name_H-M   'P 1'
#
loop_
_entity.id
_entity.type
_entity.pdbx_description
1 polymer ?
#
loop_
_entity_poly.entity_id
_entity_poly.type
_entity_poly.pdbx_seq_one_letter_code
_entity_poly.pdbx_strand_id
1 'polypeptide(L)'
;MEELLSTFLNTSGNITSQWPHPIPELNLTNLSGEEKMQKAQCGLNFMQKALKLIHQHQSRIHQSMNLFTEIKDTNHTLEITKHCVQKAIGNCTNMTVPRFLPKDIYGKNLWDHKVLNISVGFLDELVKMVHHPSSKK
;
A
#
# COMPACT_ATOMS: atom_id res chain seq x y z
N MET A 1 4.71 7.11 -3.52
CA MET A 1 4.56 5.63 -3.52
C MET A 1 5.40 5.00 -4.62
N GLU A 2 5.30 5.48 -5.87
CA GLU A 2 6.17 5.02 -6.97
C GLU A 2 7.66 5.25 -6.68
N GLU A 3 8.02 6.45 -6.20
CA GLU A 3 9.39 6.78 -5.78
C GLU A 3 9.90 5.86 -4.68
N LEU A 4 9.06 5.54 -3.68
CA LEU A 4 9.37 4.57 -2.64
C LEU A 4 9.60 3.16 -3.21
N LEU A 5 8.76 2.69 -4.14
CA LEU A 5 8.94 1.39 -4.79
C LEU A 5 10.26 1.35 -5.59
N SER A 6 10.56 2.41 -6.33
CA SER A 6 11.83 2.54 -7.06
C SER A 6 13.03 2.49 -6.12
N THR A 7 13.00 3.27 -5.04
CA THR A 7 14.06 3.31 -4.01
C THR A 7 14.23 1.95 -3.32
N PHE A 8 13.13 1.26 -3.06
CA PHE A 8 13.13 -0.09 -2.50
C PHE A 8 13.81 -1.08 -3.46
N LEU A 9 13.44 -1.11 -4.74
CA LEU A 9 14.04 -2.01 -5.74
C LEU A 9 15.54 -1.74 -5.93
N ASN A 10 15.95 -0.47 -5.91
CA ASN A 10 17.36 -0.09 -5.98
C ASN A 10 18.15 -0.57 -4.74
N THR A 11 17.50 -0.64 -3.57
CA THR A 11 18.13 -1.06 -2.31
C THR A 11 18.17 -2.58 -2.16
N SER A 12 17.07 -3.26 -2.48
CA SER A 12 16.90 -4.70 -2.30
C SER A 12 17.38 -5.54 -3.48
N GLY A 13 17.70 -4.90 -4.61
CA GLY A 13 18.01 -5.56 -5.87
C GLY A 13 16.76 -6.06 -6.59
N ASN A 14 16.94 -6.64 -7.78
CA ASN A 14 15.84 -7.15 -8.58
C ASN A 14 15.22 -8.39 -7.94
N ILE A 15 13.97 -8.25 -7.48
CA ILE A 15 13.16 -9.33 -6.95
C ILE A 15 12.40 -9.97 -8.11
N THR A 16 12.83 -11.16 -8.53
CA THR A 16 12.23 -11.89 -9.66
C THR A 16 11.09 -12.81 -9.25
N SER A 17 11.06 -13.23 -7.99
CA SER A 17 9.98 -14.04 -7.42
C SER A 17 8.84 -13.18 -6.90
N GLN A 18 7.64 -13.76 -6.83
CA GLN A 18 6.45 -13.06 -6.35
C GLN A 18 5.95 -13.66 -5.04
N TRP A 19 5.47 -12.80 -4.15
CA TRP A 19 4.74 -13.25 -2.97
C TRP A 19 3.45 -13.98 -3.41
N PRO A 20 3.24 -15.24 -2.96
CA PRO A 20 2.18 -16.08 -3.53
C PRO A 20 0.78 -15.74 -3.01
N HIS A 21 0.67 -15.01 -1.90
CA HIS A 21 -0.63 -14.70 -1.30
C HIS A 21 -1.17 -13.35 -1.75
N PRO A 22 -2.49 -13.23 -1.97
CA PRO A 22 -3.11 -11.94 -2.26
C PRO A 22 -3.07 -11.01 -1.04
N ILE A 23 -3.19 -9.71 -1.31
CA ILE A 23 -3.40 -8.67 -0.29
C ILE A 23 -4.80 -8.10 -0.52
N PRO A 24 -5.84 -8.71 0.07
CA PRO A 24 -7.23 -8.39 -0.24
C PRO A 24 -7.62 -6.95 0.06
N GLU A 25 -6.96 -6.31 1.01
CA GLU A 25 -7.20 -4.91 1.41
C GLU A 25 -6.91 -3.94 0.26
N LEU A 26 -5.97 -4.28 -0.62
CA LEU A 26 -5.56 -3.47 -1.77
C LEU A 26 -6.10 -3.97 -3.10
N ASN A 27 -6.99 -4.98 -3.07
CA ASN A 27 -7.62 -5.49 -4.28
C ASN A 27 -8.95 -4.77 -4.56
N LEU A 28 -9.00 -4.02 -5.67
CA LEU A 28 -10.18 -3.32 -6.18
C LEU A 28 -10.85 -4.03 -7.38
N THR A 29 -10.34 -5.20 -7.77
CA THR A 29 -10.84 -5.97 -8.92
C THR A 29 -12.27 -6.44 -8.64
N ASN A 30 -13.14 -6.35 -9.66
CA ASN A 30 -14.55 -6.77 -9.61
C ASN A 30 -15.43 -6.05 -8.58
N LEU A 31 -14.99 -4.89 -8.07
CA LEU A 31 -15.80 -4.03 -7.21
C LEU A 31 -16.47 -2.92 -8.04
N SER A 32 -17.70 -2.58 -7.70
CA SER A 32 -18.40 -1.38 -8.21
C SER A 32 -17.70 -0.10 -7.74
N GLY A 33 -18.03 1.05 -8.36
CA GLY A 33 -17.45 2.34 -7.98
C GLY A 33 -17.71 2.70 -6.51
N GLU A 34 -18.92 2.42 -6.00
CA GLU A 34 -19.27 2.67 -4.61
C GLU A 34 -18.48 1.78 -3.65
N GLU A 35 -18.38 0.48 -3.94
CA GLU A 35 -17.58 -0.46 -3.12
C GLU A 35 -16.10 -0.09 -3.12
N LYS A 36 -15.57 0.36 -4.27
CA LYS A 36 -14.19 0.85 -4.39
C LYS A 36 -13.97 2.08 -3.52
N MET A 37 -14.90 3.04 -3.51
CA MET A 37 -14.84 4.20 -2.64
C MET A 37 -14.85 3.80 -1.16
N GLN A 38 -15.79 2.96 -0.73
CA GLN A 38 -15.83 2.47 0.65
C GLN A 38 -14.53 1.74 1.06
N LYS A 39 -13.92 1.00 0.11
CA LYS A 39 -12.67 0.28 0.32
C LYS A 39 -11.44 1.20 0.35
N ALA A 40 -11.51 2.41 -0.20
CA ALA A 40 -10.39 3.36 -0.23
C ALA A 40 -9.81 3.61 1.16
N GLN A 41 -10.67 3.84 2.16
CA GLN A 41 -10.25 4.09 3.54
C GLN A 41 -9.57 2.86 4.16
N CYS A 42 -10.12 1.66 3.92
CA CYS A 42 -9.52 0.40 4.40
C CYS A 42 -8.12 0.18 3.79
N GLY A 43 -7.97 0.41 2.49
CA GLY A 43 -6.70 0.26 1.80
C GLY A 43 -5.64 1.27 2.28
N LEU A 44 -6.01 2.54 2.47
CA LEU A 44 -5.12 3.57 3.03
C LEU A 44 -4.66 3.20 4.45
N ASN A 45 -5.57 2.71 5.30
CA ASN A 45 -5.23 2.21 6.63
C ASN A 45 -4.27 1.02 6.60
N PHE A 46 -4.52 0.06 5.70
CA PHE A 46 -3.63 -1.07 5.50
C PHE A 46 -2.24 -0.62 5.07
N MET A 47 -2.13 0.26 4.06
CA MET A 47 -0.84 0.76 3.57
C MET A 47 -0.04 1.44 4.68
N GLN A 48 -0.68 2.27 5.49
CA GLN A 48 0.00 2.93 6.62
C GLN A 48 0.58 1.91 7.63
N LYS A 49 -0.18 0.85 7.94
CA LYS A 49 0.30 -0.23 8.82
C LYS A 49 1.41 -1.03 8.15
N ALA A 50 1.27 -1.31 6.87
CA ALA A 50 2.25 -2.08 6.10
C ALA A 50 3.58 -1.33 5.96
N LEU A 51 3.58 -0.01 5.77
CA LEU A 51 4.81 0.80 5.75
C LEU A 51 5.58 0.74 7.06
N LYS A 52 4.90 0.68 8.21
CA LYS A 52 5.56 0.48 9.50
C LYS A 52 6.24 -0.89 9.59
N LEU A 53 5.62 -1.92 9.02
CA LEU A 53 6.21 -3.27 8.96
C LEU A 53 7.38 -3.32 7.98
N ILE A 54 7.24 -2.73 6.80
CA ILE A 54 8.32 -2.60 5.80
C ILE A 54 9.51 -1.87 6.43
N HIS A 55 9.30 -0.76 7.15
CA HIS A 55 10.39 -0.09 7.88
C HIS A 55 11.09 -1.02 8.88
N GLN A 56 10.34 -1.82 9.64
CA GLN A 56 10.89 -2.79 10.59
C GLN A 56 11.66 -3.92 9.89
N HIS A 57 11.18 -4.39 8.73
CA HIS A 57 11.87 -5.40 7.94
C HIS A 57 13.18 -4.83 7.39
N GLN A 58 13.10 -3.71 6.67
CA GLN A 58 14.21 -3.12 5.95
C GLN A 58 15.30 -2.54 6.86
N SER A 59 14.94 -2.09 8.07
CA SER A 59 15.92 -1.69 9.10
C SER A 59 16.84 -2.84 9.55
N ARG A 60 16.39 -4.09 9.42
CA ARG A 60 17.20 -5.27 9.74
C ARG A 60 17.97 -5.82 8.55
N ILE A 61 17.55 -5.51 7.32
CA ILE A 61 18.09 -6.13 6.10
C ILE A 61 19.11 -5.20 5.42
N HIS A 62 18.77 -3.94 5.15
CA HIS A 62 19.57 -3.07 4.27
C HIS A 62 20.08 -1.78 4.93
N GLN A 63 19.52 -1.32 6.05
CA GLN A 63 19.96 -0.09 6.76
C GLN A 63 20.09 1.16 5.87
N SER A 64 19.32 1.24 4.77
CA SER A 64 19.40 2.32 3.79
C SER A 64 18.68 3.59 4.29
N MET A 65 19.45 4.65 4.53
CA MET A 65 18.91 5.95 4.97
C MET A 65 17.93 6.56 3.96
N ASN A 66 18.22 6.45 2.66
CA ASN A 66 17.34 6.97 1.61
C ASN A 66 15.99 6.25 1.63
N LEU A 67 15.99 4.92 1.77
CA LEU A 67 14.76 4.14 1.88
C LEU A 67 13.95 4.53 3.13
N PHE A 68 14.60 4.79 4.26
CA PHE A 68 13.89 5.18 5.48
C PHE A 68 13.26 6.57 5.39
N THR A 69 13.94 7.52 4.75
CA THR A 69 13.37 8.84 4.44
C THR A 69 12.14 8.69 3.56
N GLU A 70 12.24 7.94 2.46
CA GLU A 70 11.11 7.70 1.54
C GLU A 70 9.91 7.02 2.21
N ILE A 71 10.16 6.04 3.09
CA ILE A 71 9.09 5.41 3.86
C ILE A 71 8.42 6.42 4.78
N LYS A 72 9.20 7.27 5.46
CA LYS A 72 8.69 8.28 6.39
C LYS A 72 7.82 9.31 5.66
N ASP A 73 8.30 9.83 4.53
CA ASP A 73 7.61 10.86 3.75
C ASP A 73 6.34 10.30 3.09
N THR A 74 6.42 9.08 2.56
CA THR A 74 5.23 8.37 2.05
C THR A 74 4.22 8.12 3.16
N ASN A 75 4.66 7.69 4.34
CA ASN A 75 3.77 7.45 5.49
C ASN A 75 3.09 8.75 5.98
N HIS A 76 3.81 9.88 5.98
CA HIS A 76 3.25 11.19 6.32
C HIS A 76 2.17 11.60 5.30
N THR A 77 2.45 11.43 4.01
CA THR A 77 1.48 11.72 2.94
C THR A 77 0.22 10.87 3.08
N LEU A 78 0.38 9.56 3.32
CA LEU A 78 -0.75 8.66 3.55
C LEU A 78 -1.59 9.03 4.78
N GLU A 79 -0.96 9.51 5.86
CA GLU A 79 -1.67 9.99 7.05
C GLU A 79 -2.64 11.13 6.68
N ILE A 80 -2.16 12.11 5.91
CA ILE A 80 -2.95 13.25 5.44
C ILE A 80 -4.06 12.76 4.51
N THR A 81 -3.74 11.94 3.50
CA THR A 81 -4.73 11.41 2.55
C THR A 81 -5.81 10.60 3.24
N LYS A 82 -5.43 9.72 4.17
CA LYS A 82 -6.36 8.93 4.99
C LYS A 82 -7.32 9.84 5.74
N HIS A 83 -6.82 10.90 6.37
CA HIS A 83 -7.66 11.84 7.12
C HIS A 83 -8.67 12.55 6.22
N CYS A 84 -8.23 12.99 5.03
CA CYS A 84 -9.12 13.58 4.02
C CYS A 84 -10.21 12.60 3.57
N VAL A 85 -9.83 11.37 3.22
CA VAL A 85 -10.76 10.32 2.79
C VAL A 85 -11.73 9.97 3.92
N GLN A 86 -11.23 9.80 5.15
CA GLN A 86 -12.06 9.51 6.31
C GLN A 86 -13.13 10.56 6.56
N LYS A 87 -12.81 11.85 6.37
CA LYS A 87 -13.80 12.93 6.47
C LYS A 87 -14.84 12.90 5.35
N ALA A 88 -14.46 12.45 4.16
CA ALA A 88 -15.35 12.45 2.99
C ALA A 88 -16.30 11.25 2.96
N ILE A 89 -15.81 10.05 3.30
CA ILE A 89 -16.55 8.78 3.13
C ILE A 89 -16.73 7.98 4.43
N GLY A 90 -16.23 8.47 5.57
CA GLY A 90 -16.34 7.81 6.87
C GLY A 90 -15.22 6.81 7.18
N ASN A 91 -15.44 5.96 8.19
CA ASN A 91 -14.46 4.99 8.67
C ASN A 91 -14.60 3.62 7.98
N CYS A 92 -13.50 2.90 7.77
CA CYS A 92 -13.52 1.47 7.46
C CYS A 92 -14.03 0.71 8.66
N THR A 93 -15.05 -0.11 8.43
CA THR A 93 -15.66 -0.98 9.44
C THR A 93 -15.02 -2.37 9.48
N ASN A 94 -14.42 -2.82 8.37
CA ASN A 94 -13.84 -4.15 8.23
C ASN A 94 -12.37 -4.08 7.82
N MET A 95 -11.49 -4.00 8.81
CA MET A 95 -10.04 -4.09 8.56
C MET A 95 -9.54 -5.49 8.94
N THR A 96 -9.16 -6.29 7.95
CA THR A 96 -8.39 -7.50 8.21
C THR A 96 -6.95 -7.13 8.55
N VAL A 97 -6.43 -7.70 9.64
CA VAL A 97 -4.99 -7.65 9.94
C VAL A 97 -4.28 -8.48 8.85
N PRO A 98 -3.07 -8.12 8.39
CA PRO A 98 -2.31 -8.95 7.47
C PRO A 98 -2.21 -10.37 8.04
N ARG A 99 -2.98 -11.31 7.48
CA ARG A 99 -3.14 -12.67 8.03
C ARG A 99 -1.86 -13.48 7.91
N PHE A 100 -1.01 -13.10 6.96
CA PHE A 100 0.24 -13.76 6.63
C PHE A 100 1.37 -12.74 6.66
N LEU A 101 2.19 -12.81 7.71
CA LEU A 101 3.45 -12.09 7.78
C LEU A 101 4.60 -13.09 7.60
N PRO A 102 5.53 -12.85 6.67
CA PRO A 102 6.70 -13.70 6.49
C PRO A 102 7.62 -13.66 7.72
N LYS A 103 8.24 -14.81 8.02
CA LYS A 103 9.19 -14.93 9.13
C LYS A 103 10.62 -14.66 8.70
N ASP A 104 11.06 -15.28 7.60
CA ASP A 104 12.41 -15.16 7.07
C ASP A 104 12.62 -13.88 6.24
N ILE A 105 13.90 -13.55 6.00
CA ILE A 105 14.32 -12.34 5.29
C ILE A 105 13.82 -12.33 3.84
N TYR A 106 13.88 -13.49 3.17
CA TYR A 106 13.48 -13.60 1.78
C TYR A 106 11.98 -13.32 1.60
N GLY A 107 11.15 -13.98 2.40
CA GLY A 107 9.71 -13.75 2.44
C GLY A 107 9.36 -12.31 2.79
N LYS A 108 10.10 -11.66 3.71
CA LYS A 108 9.91 -10.24 4.04
C LYS A 108 10.13 -9.34 2.84
N ASN A 109 11.24 -9.52 2.11
CA ASN A 109 11.49 -8.76 0.88
C ASN A 109 10.41 -9.01 -0.18
N LEU A 110 9.96 -10.26 -0.36
CA LEU A 110 8.87 -10.57 -1.30
C LEU A 110 7.55 -9.89 -0.91
N TRP A 111 7.21 -9.91 0.37
CA TRP A 111 5.98 -9.30 0.88
C TRP A 111 6.05 -7.78 0.81
N ASP A 112 7.16 -7.17 1.23
CA ASP A 112 7.40 -5.73 1.15
C ASP A 112 7.26 -5.23 -0.29
N HIS A 113 7.94 -5.91 -1.23
CA HIS A 113 7.83 -5.65 -2.67
C HIS A 113 6.38 -5.76 -3.16
N LYS A 114 5.69 -6.87 -2.81
CA LYS A 114 4.31 -7.10 -3.23
C LYS A 114 3.40 -5.99 -2.76
N VAL A 115 3.51 -5.58 -1.50
CA VAL A 115 2.71 -4.49 -0.91
C VAL A 115 2.98 -3.18 -1.64
N LEU A 116 4.24 -2.77 -1.79
CA LEU A 116 4.57 -1.50 -2.46
C LEU A 116 4.06 -1.48 -3.90
N ASN A 117 4.25 -2.58 -4.63
CA ASN A 117 3.83 -2.67 -6.02
C ASN A 117 2.31 -2.57 -6.20
N ILE A 118 1.52 -3.31 -5.41
CA ILE A 118 0.05 -3.23 -5.52
C ILE A 118 -0.50 -1.93 -4.92
N SER A 119 0.20 -1.30 -3.98
CA SER A 119 -0.16 0.02 -3.45
C SER A 119 -0.13 1.10 -4.52
N VAL A 120 0.84 1.05 -5.44
CA VAL A 120 0.88 1.94 -6.61
C VAL A 120 -0.40 1.77 -7.43
N GLY A 121 -0.68 0.55 -7.91
CA GLY A 121 -1.88 0.31 -8.72
C GLY A 121 -3.19 0.61 -8.00
N PHE A 122 -3.26 0.39 -6.69
CA PHE A 122 -4.41 0.77 -5.87
C PHE A 122 -4.65 2.28 -5.87
N LEU A 123 -3.59 3.08 -5.65
CA LEU A 123 -3.69 4.54 -5.63
C LEU A 123 -4.04 5.08 -7.02
N ASP A 124 -3.47 4.52 -8.09
CA ASP A 124 -3.79 4.93 -9.47
C ASP A 124 -5.26 4.71 -9.80
N GLU A 125 -5.83 3.57 -9.40
CA GLU A 125 -7.25 3.29 -9.58
C GLU A 125 -8.12 4.29 -8.80
N LEU A 126 -7.75 4.65 -7.57
CA LEU A 126 -8.47 5.68 -6.81
C LEU A 126 -8.41 7.04 -7.51
N VAL A 127 -7.25 7.44 -8.05
CA VAL A 127 -7.10 8.71 -8.78
C VAL A 127 -7.99 8.73 -10.02
N LYS A 128 -8.06 7.62 -10.79
CA LYS A 128 -8.93 7.51 -11.97
C LYS A 128 -10.40 7.70 -11.62
N MET A 129 -10.86 7.14 -10.49
CA MET A 129 -12.24 7.28 -10.02
C MET A 129 -12.61 8.74 -9.69
N VAL A 130 -11.66 9.51 -9.15
CA VAL A 130 -11.89 10.94 -8.84
C VAL A 130 -11.98 11.79 -10.11
N HIS A 131 -11.16 11.48 -11.12
CA HIS A 131 -11.09 12.27 -12.35
C HIS A 131 -12.13 11.88 -13.40
N HIS A 132 -12.78 10.72 -13.26
CA HIS A 132 -13.88 10.27 -14.11
C HIS A 132 -15.12 10.04 -13.25
N PRO A 133 -15.77 11.11 -12.73
CA PRO A 133 -17.08 10.94 -12.13
C PRO A 133 -18.00 10.46 -13.25
N SER A 134 -18.45 9.22 -13.15
CA SER A 134 -19.40 8.59 -14.07
C SER A 134 -20.44 9.62 -14.49
N SER A 135 -20.41 10.00 -15.77
CA SER A 135 -21.44 10.81 -16.39
C SER A 135 -22.76 10.07 -16.19
N LYS A 136 -23.56 10.52 -15.23
CA LYS A 136 -24.92 10.02 -15.03
C LYS A 136 -25.68 10.29 -16.34
N LYS A 137 -26.09 9.21 -17.02
CA LYS A 137 -27.20 9.21 -17.96
C LYS A 137 -28.38 8.57 -17.26
#